data_AF-A0A8X6XPX6-F1
#
_entry.id   AF-A0A8X6XPX6-F1
#
_cell.length_a   1.000
_cell.length_b   1.000
_cell.length_c   1.000
_cell.angle_alpha   90.00
_cell.angle_beta   90.00
_cell.angle_gamma   90.00
#
_symmetry.space_group_name_H-M   'P 1'
#
loop_
_entity.id
_entity.type
_entity.pdbx_description
1 polymer ?
#
loop_
_entity_poly.entity_id
_entity_poly.type
_entity_poly.pdbx_seq_one_letter_code
_entity_poly.pdbx_strand_id
1 'polypeptide(L)'
;VQPINFPINSALNEASTNLITSLSTPVNARVLMQRHSFVAIPYTRATYIWRRKKGQFYVYGYQQEVYFQEYPQQCCCCTTC
;
A
#
# COMPACT_ATOMS: atom_id res chain seq x y z
N VAL A 1 6.54 -11.61 -4.54
CA VAL A 1 5.94 -10.45 -3.81
C VAL A 1 4.53 -10.29 -4.35
N GLN A 2 3.50 -10.52 -3.53
CA GLN A 2 2.13 -10.25 -3.98
C GLN A 2 1.91 -8.74 -4.00
N PRO A 3 1.29 -8.18 -5.06
CA PRO A 3 0.89 -6.78 -5.05
C PRO A 3 0.02 -6.55 -3.82
N ILE A 4 0.22 -5.42 -3.14
CA ILE A 4 -0.73 -4.99 -2.11
C ILE A 4 -2.04 -4.77 -2.86
N ASN A 5 -2.98 -5.70 -2.71
CA ASN A 5 -4.34 -5.55 -3.18
C ASN A 5 -4.95 -4.44 -2.33
N PHE A 6 -4.83 -3.21 -2.80
CA PHE A 6 -5.52 -2.07 -2.24
C PHE A 6 -6.92 -2.05 -2.86
N PRO A 7 -7.98 -2.46 -2.14
CA PRO A 7 -9.33 -2.16 -2.58
C PRO A 7 -9.58 -0.69 -2.29
N ILE A 8 -8.91 0.21 -3.02
CA ILE A 8 -8.94 1.66 -2.74
C ILE A 8 -10.38 2.17 -2.80
N ASN A 9 -11.27 1.55 -3.58
CA ASN A 9 -12.69 1.78 -3.49
C ASN A 9 -13.46 0.73 -4.32
N SER A 10 -14.30 -0.10 -3.69
CA SER A 10 -15.14 -1.06 -4.42
C SER A 10 -16.08 -0.37 -5.42
N ALA A 11 -16.58 0.82 -5.09
CA ALA A 11 -17.45 1.59 -5.96
C ALA A 11 -16.72 2.17 -7.19
N LEU A 12 -15.42 2.51 -7.07
CA LEU A 12 -14.63 2.95 -8.24
C LEU A 12 -14.35 1.78 -9.19
N ASN A 13 -14.03 0.61 -8.64
CA ASN A 13 -13.83 -0.60 -9.45
C ASN A 13 -15.13 -0.97 -10.18
N GLU A 14 -16.26 -0.94 -9.48
CA GLU A 14 -17.59 -1.22 -10.05
C GLU A 14 -17.98 -0.20 -11.14
N ALA A 15 -17.77 1.10 -10.89
CA ALA A 15 -18.02 2.14 -11.88
C ALA A 15 -17.13 1.96 -13.12
N SER A 16 -15.85 1.61 -12.93
CA SER A 16 -14.92 1.32 -14.03
C SER A 16 -15.36 0.10 -14.84
N THR A 17 -15.80 -0.99 -14.19
CA THR A 17 -16.29 -2.19 -14.89
C THR A 17 -17.56 -1.91 -15.68
N ASN A 18 -18.48 -1.13 -15.11
CA ASN A 18 -19.73 -0.75 -15.78
C ASN A 18 -19.46 0.11 -17.02
N LEU A 19 -18.51 1.05 -16.92
CA LEU A 19 -18.11 1.92 -18.01
C LEU A 19 -17.47 1.12 -19.15
N ILE A 20 -16.51 0.23 -18.86
CA ILE A 20 -15.89 -0.64 -19.89
C ILE A 20 -16.94 -1.53 -20.58
N THR A 21 -17.87 -2.10 -19.80
CA THR A 21 -18.93 -2.97 -20.34
C THR A 21 -19.87 -2.20 -21.28
N SER A 22 -20.21 -0.94 -20.93
CA SER A 22 -21.06 -0.07 -21.77
C SER A 22 -20.40 0.36 -23.10
N LEU A 23 -19.07 0.29 -23.17
CA LEU A 23 -18.26 0.65 -24.34
C LEU A 23 -17.99 -0.52 -25.30
N SER A 24 -18.54 -1.71 -25.04
CA SER A 24 -18.39 -2.89 -25.92
C SER A 24 -19.08 -2.72 -27.30
N THR A 25 -19.92 -1.70 -27.48
CA THR A 25 -20.70 -1.50 -28.72
C THR A 25 -20.77 -0.04 -29.20
N PRO A 26 -19.64 0.59 -29.58
CA PRO A 26 -19.74 1.62 -30.63
C PRO A 26 -18.84 1.28 -31.82
N VAL A 27 -19.43 1.30 -33.00
CA VAL A 27 -18.75 1.08 -34.30
C VAL A 27 -17.63 2.12 -34.57
N ASN A 28 -17.59 3.23 -33.81
CA ASN A 28 -16.66 4.35 -33.98
C ASN A 28 -15.91 4.80 -32.71
N ALA A 29 -15.82 3.98 -31.66
CA ALA A 29 -15.09 4.35 -30.44
C ALA A 29 -13.63 3.86 -30.45
N ARG A 30 -12.73 4.62 -29.83
CA ARG A 30 -11.32 4.26 -29.64
C ARG A 30 -11.01 4.17 -28.15
N VAL A 31 -10.55 3.01 -27.71
CA VAL A 31 -10.04 2.82 -26.34
C VAL A 31 -8.64 3.44 -26.25
N LEU A 32 -8.49 4.47 -25.41
CA LEU A 32 -7.18 5.03 -25.07
C LEU A 32 -6.66 4.33 -23.82
N MET A 33 -5.66 3.46 -24.00
CA MET A 33 -5.00 2.82 -22.87
C MET A 33 -4.05 3.81 -22.19
N GLN A 34 -4.19 3.95 -20.87
CA GLN A 34 -3.24 4.70 -20.06
C GLN A 34 -2.12 3.78 -19.59
N ARG A 35 -0.87 4.24 -19.74
CA ARG A 35 0.28 3.58 -19.13
C ARG A 35 0.32 3.93 -17.65
N HIS A 36 -0.24 3.06 -16.81
CA HIS A 36 -0.07 3.17 -15.36
C HIS A 36 1.27 2.55 -14.95
N SER A 37 2.06 3.28 -14.15
CA SER A 37 3.25 2.73 -13.52
C SER A 37 2.91 2.43 -12.06
N PHE A 38 2.97 1.15 -11.70
CA PHE A 38 2.84 0.73 -10.31
C PHE A 38 4.23 0.45 -9.75
N VAL A 39 4.53 1.03 -8.58
CA VAL A 39 5.75 0.76 -7.84
C VAL A 39 5.38 -0.08 -6.63
N ALA A 40 5.82 -1.33 -6.62
CA ALA A 40 5.73 -2.17 -5.42
C ALA A 40 6.91 -1.86 -4.51
N ILE A 41 6.64 -1.34 -3.31
CA ILE A 41 7.66 -1.16 -2.28
C ILE A 41 7.71 -2.44 -1.44
N PRO A 42 8.83 -3.20 -1.46
CA PRO A 42 8.95 -4.36 -0.59
C PRO A 42 9.00 -3.88 0.86
N TYR A 43 8.35 -4.65 1.74
CA TYR A 43 8.46 -4.46 3.17
C TYR A 43 8.58 -5.81 3.88
N THR A 44 9.22 -5.81 5.03
CA THR A 44 9.38 -6.96 5.92
C THR A 44 8.76 -6.62 7.26
N ARG A 45 7.88 -7.49 7.75
CA ARG A 45 7.31 -7.40 9.10
C ARG A 45 8.18 -8.17 10.07
N ALA A 46 8.74 -7.50 11.05
CA ALA A 46 9.52 -8.12 12.13
C ALA A 46 8.70 -8.09 13.42
N THR A 47 8.62 -9.24 14.10
CA THR A 47 7.99 -9.36 15.42
C THR A 47 9.08 -9.44 16.48
N TYR A 48 8.84 -8.83 17.64
CA TYR A 48 9.81 -8.82 18.74
C TYR A 48 9.12 -9.02 20.10
N ILE A 49 9.91 -9.46 21.07
CA ILE A 49 9.53 -9.51 22.48
C ILE A 49 10.55 -8.69 23.27
N TRP A 50 10.10 -7.63 23.93
CA TRP A 50 10.96 -6.76 24.73
C TRP A 50 10.27 -6.42 26.05
N ARG A 51 10.96 -6.64 27.19
CA ARG A 51 10.41 -6.43 28.55
C ARG A 51 8.99 -7.02 28.73
N ARG A 52 8.78 -8.25 28.25
CA ARG A 52 7.48 -8.96 28.26
C ARG A 52 6.38 -8.34 27.39
N LYS A 53 6.65 -7.26 26.65
CA LYS A 53 5.76 -6.72 25.63
C LYS A 53 6.11 -7.32 24.28
N LYS A 54 5.09 -7.79 23.56
CA LYS A 54 5.21 -8.21 22.16
C LYS A 54 4.86 -7.03 21.28
N GLY A 55 5.53 -6.89 20.16
CA GLY A 55 5.22 -5.86 19.18
C GLY A 55 5.71 -6.25 17.80
N GLN A 56 5.52 -5.33 16.86
CA GLN A 56 5.98 -5.48 15.50
C GLN A 56 6.43 -4.14 14.94
N PHE A 57 7.38 -4.19 14.02
CA PHE A 57 7.79 -3.05 13.22
C PHE A 57 7.97 -3.49 11.76
N TYR A 58 8.02 -2.52 10.88
CA TYR A 58 8.08 -2.74 9.44
C TYR A 58 9.34 -2.09 8.90
N VAL A 59 10.13 -2.86 8.16
CA VAL A 59 11.27 -2.35 7.39
C VAL A 59 10.86 -2.31 5.93
N TYR A 60 10.98 -1.18 5.26
CA TYR A 60 10.49 -1.02 3.89
C TYR A 60 11.48 -0.27 3.00
N GLY A 61 11.29 -0.44 1.69
CA GLY A 61 12.11 0.24 0.68
C GLY A 61 13.54 -0.32 0.56
N TYR A 62 14.29 0.22 -0.40
CA TYR A 62 15.68 -0.18 -0.65
C TYR A 62 16.65 0.42 0.35
N GLN A 63 16.30 1.55 0.97
CA GLN A 63 17.09 2.22 2.00
C GLN A 63 16.87 1.64 3.40
N GLN A 64 16.09 0.55 3.52
CA GLN A 64 15.79 -0.12 4.78
C GLN A 64 15.20 0.83 5.83
N GLU A 65 14.28 1.69 5.42
CA GLU A 65 13.59 2.61 6.32
C GLU A 65 12.72 1.83 7.30
N VAL A 66 12.60 2.34 8.54
CA VAL A 66 11.90 1.65 9.64
C VAL A 66 10.66 2.43 10.03
N TYR A 67 9.49 1.80 9.85
CA TYR A 67 8.24 2.27 10.43
C TYR A 67 7.94 1.51 11.73
N PHE A 68 7.90 2.25 12.83
CA PHE A 68 7.66 1.70 14.16
C PHE A 68 6.72 2.61 14.96
N GLN A 69 5.42 2.32 14.87
CA GLN A 69 4.38 3.11 15.49
C GLN A 69 4.48 3.17 17.03
N GLU A 70 4.80 2.04 17.68
CA GLU A 70 4.86 1.92 19.14
C GLU A 70 6.30 1.64 19.62
N TYR A 71 7.23 2.54 19.28
CA TYR A 71 8.63 2.36 19.69
C TYR A 71 8.75 2.28 21.23
N PRO A 72 9.33 1.20 21.78
CA PRO A 72 9.21 0.87 23.20
C PRO A 72 10.03 1.78 24.14
N GLN A 73 11.00 2.52 23.60
CA GLN A 73 11.74 3.54 24.34
C GLN A 73 11.28 4.93 23.88
N GLN A 74 10.25 5.46 24.52
CA GLN A 74 9.97 6.89 24.44
C GLN A 74 10.99 7.60 25.35
N CYS A 75 12.13 8.00 24.80
CA CYS A 75 13.04 8.88 25.51
C CYS A 75 12.28 10.20 25.78
N CYS A 76 12.30 10.70 27.02
CA CYS A 76 11.68 11.98 27.40
C CYS A 76 12.25 13.20 26.63
N CYS A 77 13.26 13.00 25.79
CA CYS A 77 13.96 14.03 25.02
C CYS A 77 13.73 13.96 23.51
N CYS A 78 12.89 13.03 23.01
CA CYS A 78 12.67 12.83 21.57
C CYS A 78 11.20 13.06 21.20
N THR A 79 10.67 14.23 21.55
CA THR A 79 9.51 14.79 20.84
C THR A 79 10.03 15.37 19.53
N THR A 80 9.50 14.88 18.42
CA THR A 80 9.81 15.23 17.00
C THR A 80 11.17 14.78 16.48
N CYS A 81 11.24 13.55 15.97
CA CYS A 81 12.01 13.18 14.77
C CYS A 81 11.13 12.22 13.95
#